data_AF-A0A9C8C7L6-F1
#
_entry.id   AF-A0A9C8C7L6-F1
#
_cell.length_a   1.000
_cell.length_b   1.000
_cell.length_c   1.000
_cell.angle_alpha   90.00
_cell.angle_beta   90.00
_cell.angle_gamma   90.00
#
_symmetry.space_group_name_H-M   'P 1'
#
loop_
_entity.id
_entity.type
_entity.pdbx_description
1 polymer ?
#
loop_
_entity_poly.entity_id
_entity_poly.type
_entity_poly.pdbx_seq_one_letter_code
_entity_poly.pdbx_strand_id
1 'polypeptide(L)'
;MGLPNMLTILRLILIPFFAYFVFFGYNTVALCLFGMAALTDWLDGYVARSSSSVTSFGKHMDPLADRLLIMTALIILAIKNQLPLFVVMIITARDLFVMIGFQYMRLRYKEISVTYLGKTATAILMVSIILLIAGVSFGLWLFYLGFLLYLISFGDYVRKAFFILKCEGGMIF
;
A
#
# COMPACT_ATOMS: atom_id res chain seq x y z
N MET A 1 20.20 5.11 -16.14
CA MET A 1 19.08 4.80 -15.24
C MET A 1 17.81 4.77 -16.07
N GLY A 2 16.95 3.76 -15.93
CA GLY A 2 15.71 3.70 -16.70
C GLY A 2 14.69 4.73 -16.21
N LEU A 3 13.87 5.26 -17.13
CA LEU A 3 12.72 6.13 -16.84
C LEU A 3 11.85 5.66 -15.65
N PRO A 4 11.55 4.36 -15.48
CA PRO A 4 10.76 3.89 -14.35
C PRO A 4 11.41 4.16 -12.99
N ASN A 5 12.74 4.00 -12.90
CA ASN A 5 13.46 4.20 -11.63
C ASN A 5 13.47 5.67 -11.20
N MET A 6 13.46 6.61 -12.16
CA MET A 6 13.37 8.04 -11.85
C MET A 6 12.00 8.42 -11.29
N LEU A 7 10.93 7.81 -11.80
CA LEU A 7 9.57 8.06 -11.34
C LEU A 7 9.32 7.45 -9.95
N THR A 8 9.85 6.26 -9.64
CA THR A 8 9.84 5.71 -8.28
C THR A 8 10.57 6.63 -7.29
N ILE A 9 11.75 7.15 -7.66
CA ILE A 9 12.52 8.08 -6.82
C ILE A 9 11.75 9.39 -6.64
N LEU A 10 11.16 9.93 -7.71
CA LEU A 10 10.32 11.12 -7.65
C LEU A 10 9.16 10.92 -6.67
N ARG A 11 8.49 9.75 -6.72
CA ARG A 11 7.42 9.39 -5.78
C ARG A 11 7.91 9.35 -4.34
N LEU A 12 9.07 8.76 -4.10
CA LEU A 12 9.68 8.72 -2.76
C LEU A 12 9.97 10.13 -2.23
N ILE A 13 10.39 11.04 -3.09
CA ILE A 13 10.61 12.45 -2.76
C ILE A 13 9.27 13.17 -2.53
N LEU A 14 8.21 12.86 -3.29
CA LEU A 14 6.87 13.45 -3.14
C LEU A 14 6.21 13.11 -1.80
N ILE A 15 6.46 11.92 -1.23
CA ILE A 15 5.85 11.47 0.04
C ILE A 15 6.08 12.46 1.21
N PRO A 16 7.31 12.90 1.55
CA PRO A 16 7.51 13.86 2.64
C PRO A 16 6.87 15.22 2.37
N PHE A 17 6.78 15.68 1.11
CA PHE A 17 6.03 16.89 0.78
C PHE A 17 4.53 16.68 1.02
N PHE A 18 3.97 15.58 0.54
CA PHE A 18 2.58 15.22 0.81
C PHE A 18 2.30 15.17 2.31
N ALA A 19 3.17 14.52 3.08
CA ALA A 19 3.08 14.44 4.54
C ALA A 19 3.00 15.83 5.19
N TYR A 20 3.89 16.73 4.79
CA TYR A 20 3.92 18.11 5.25
C TYR A 20 2.59 18.82 4.97
N PHE A 21 2.10 18.79 3.72
CA PHE A 21 0.87 19.51 3.37
C PHE A 21 -0.39 18.95 4.05
N VAL A 22 -0.50 17.62 4.23
CA VAL A 22 -1.61 17.02 4.99
C VAL A 22 -1.57 17.45 6.46
N PHE A 23 -0.36 17.47 7.05
CA PHE A 23 -0.16 17.82 8.46
C PHE A 23 -0.58 19.27 8.73
N PHE A 24 -0.14 20.22 7.89
CA PHE A 24 -0.48 21.64 8.01
C PHE A 24 -1.90 22.00 7.52
N GLY A 25 -2.67 21.03 7.01
CA GLY A 25 -4.07 21.23 6.63
C GLY A 25 -4.27 21.90 5.27
N TYR A 26 -3.25 21.92 4.41
CA TYR A 26 -3.37 22.35 3.02
C TYR A 26 -4.00 21.24 2.16
N ASN A 27 -5.27 20.93 2.43
CA ASN A 27 -5.98 19.79 1.87
C ASN A 27 -5.97 19.75 0.33
N THR A 28 -6.14 20.91 -0.33
CA THR A 28 -6.11 20.99 -1.80
C THR A 28 -4.75 20.59 -2.37
N VAL A 29 -3.66 21.06 -1.76
CA VAL A 29 -2.29 20.74 -2.19
C VAL A 29 -1.97 19.27 -1.91
N ALA A 30 -2.41 18.76 -0.75
CA ALA A 30 -2.27 17.36 -0.39
C ALA A 30 -3.00 16.43 -1.39
N LEU A 31 -4.23 16.77 -1.78
CA LEU A 31 -4.99 16.02 -2.78
C LEU A 31 -4.32 16.06 -4.15
N CYS A 32 -3.81 17.21 -4.57
CA CYS A 32 -3.05 17.33 -5.81
C CYS A 32 -1.78 16.48 -5.79
N LEU A 33 -1.01 16.48 -4.69
CA LEU A 33 0.20 15.67 -4.55
C LEU A 33 -0.11 14.17 -4.51
N PHE A 34 -1.18 13.77 -3.82
CA PHE A 34 -1.65 12.40 -3.81
C PHE A 34 -2.07 11.94 -5.21
N GLY A 35 -2.83 12.78 -5.93
CA GLY A 35 -3.23 12.53 -7.31
C GLY A 35 -2.02 12.42 -8.25
N MET A 36 -1.04 13.32 -8.12
CA MET A 36 0.22 13.24 -8.87
C MET A 36 0.98 11.95 -8.59
N ALA A 37 1.10 11.55 -7.31
CA ALA A 37 1.76 10.31 -6.94
C ALA A 37 1.06 9.06 -7.53
N ALA A 38 -0.27 9.03 -7.50
CA ALA A 38 -1.05 7.96 -8.12
C ALA A 38 -0.93 7.94 -9.66
N LEU A 39 -0.91 9.13 -10.30
CA LEU A 39 -0.68 9.23 -11.74
C LEU A 39 0.72 8.77 -12.14
N THR A 40 1.75 9.09 -11.35
CA THR A 40 3.11 8.61 -11.62
C THR A 40 3.20 7.09 -11.55
N ASP A 41 2.43 6.43 -10.66
CA ASP A 41 2.37 4.96 -10.60
C ASP A 41 1.72 4.33 -11.82
N TRP A 42 0.62 4.91 -12.29
CA TRP A 42 -0.03 4.42 -13.49
C TRP A 42 0.85 4.60 -14.73
N LEU A 43 1.56 5.72 -14.83
CA LEU A 43 2.53 5.99 -15.90
C LEU A 43 3.72 5.03 -15.84
N ASP A 44 4.25 4.73 -14.65
CA ASP A 44 5.30 3.73 -14.45
C ASP A 44 4.85 2.35 -14.92
N GLY A 45 3.64 1.92 -14.53
CA GLY A 45 3.08 0.64 -14.93
C GLY A 45 2.78 0.53 -16.43
N TYR A 46 2.59 1.65 -17.12
CA TYR A 46 2.45 1.69 -18.58
C TYR A 46 3.81 1.63 -19.28
N VAL A 47 4.77 2.44 -18.84
CA VAL A 47 6.12 2.52 -19.42
C VAL A 47 6.94 1.24 -19.15
N ALA A 48 6.77 0.63 -17.97
CA ALA A 48 7.41 -0.63 -17.60
C ALA A 48 6.90 -1.84 -18.40
N ARG A 49 5.66 -1.81 -18.88
CA ARG A 49 5.14 -2.84 -19.81
C ARG A 49 5.69 -2.70 -21.22
N SER A 50 6.12 -1.50 -21.60
CA SER A 50 6.69 -1.22 -22.92
C SER A 50 8.23 -1.29 -22.96
N SER A 51 8.91 -1.32 -21.81
CA SER A 51 10.36 -1.19 -21.73
C SER A 51 10.99 -2.39 -21.01
N SER A 52 11.79 -3.17 -21.72
CA SER A 52 12.56 -4.32 -21.21
C SER A 52 13.70 -3.95 -20.25
N SER A 53 13.74 -2.71 -19.77
CA SER A 53 14.79 -2.14 -18.92
C SER A 53 14.26 -1.76 -17.53
N VAL A 54 13.50 -2.66 -16.90
CA VAL A 54 13.15 -2.55 -15.48
C VAL A 54 14.27 -3.18 -14.66
N THR A 55 14.97 -2.39 -13.86
CA THR A 55 15.98 -2.91 -12.95
C THR A 55 15.32 -3.64 -11.79
N SER A 56 16.00 -4.65 -11.23
CA SER A 56 15.53 -5.39 -10.04
C SER A 56 15.25 -4.47 -8.84
N PHE A 57 15.88 -3.30 -8.78
CA PHE A 57 15.66 -2.28 -7.76
C PHE A 57 14.27 -1.63 -7.83
N GLY A 58 13.86 -1.12 -9.00
CA GLY A 58 12.55 -0.48 -9.18
C GLY A 58 11.38 -1.42 -8.83
N LYS A 59 11.45 -2.67 -9.30
CA LYS A 59 10.40 -3.68 -9.05
C LYS A 59 10.14 -3.98 -7.56
N HIS A 60 11.12 -3.79 -6.68
CA HIS A 60 10.92 -3.94 -5.23
C HIS A 60 10.55 -2.63 -4.55
N MET A 61 10.98 -1.49 -5.11
CA MET A 61 10.73 -0.17 -4.55
C MET A 61 9.33 0.36 -4.88
N ASP A 62 8.73 -0.01 -6.02
CA ASP A 62 7.37 0.46 -6.37
C ASP A 62 6.31 0.03 -5.33
N PRO A 63 6.21 -1.27 -4.94
CA PRO A 63 5.23 -1.69 -3.93
C PRO A 63 5.53 -1.13 -2.54
N LEU A 64 6.81 -0.83 -2.26
CA LEU A 64 7.26 -0.19 -1.03
C LEU A 64 6.80 1.27 -0.96
N ALA A 65 7.06 2.05 -2.01
CA ALA A 65 6.71 3.46 -2.10
C ALA A 65 5.18 3.66 -1.99
N ASP A 66 4.39 2.79 -2.63
CA ASP A 66 2.93 2.82 -2.53
C ASP A 66 2.45 2.61 -1.10
N ARG A 67 3.02 1.62 -0.39
CA ARG A 67 2.66 1.35 1.00
C ARG A 67 3.10 2.46 1.93
N LEU A 68 4.28 3.03 1.71
CA LEU A 68 4.77 4.17 2.49
C LEU A 68 3.84 5.38 2.35
N LEU A 69 3.32 5.66 1.15
CA LEU A 69 2.39 6.77 0.93
C LEU A 69 1.08 6.58 1.71
N ILE A 70 0.49 5.38 1.66
CA ILE A 70 -0.73 5.05 2.43
C ILE A 70 -0.46 5.12 3.93
N MET A 71 0.61 4.49 4.41
CA MET A 71 0.96 4.49 5.85
C MET A 71 1.19 5.90 6.39
N THR A 72 1.89 6.73 5.62
CA THR A 72 2.14 8.13 5.98
C THR A 72 0.83 8.91 6.10
N ALA A 73 -0.09 8.75 5.15
CA ALA A 73 -1.40 9.38 5.21
C ALA A 73 -2.20 8.94 6.45
N LEU A 74 -2.24 7.63 6.73
CA LEU A 74 -2.96 7.09 7.89
C LEU A 74 -2.39 7.59 9.22
N ILE A 75 -1.05 7.63 9.36
CA ILE A 75 -0.39 8.13 10.57
C ILE A 75 -0.74 9.60 10.81
N ILE A 76 -0.68 10.44 9.78
CA ILE A 76 -1.00 11.86 9.92
C ILE A 76 -2.48 12.06 10.27
N LEU A 77 -3.39 11.32 9.63
CA LEU A 77 -4.82 11.36 9.95
C LEU A 77 -5.09 10.90 11.40
N ALA A 78 -4.32 9.93 11.91
CA ALA A 78 -4.40 9.52 13.30
C ALA A 78 -3.88 10.59 14.27
N ILE A 79 -2.75 11.24 13.96
CA ILE A 79 -2.20 12.35 14.76
C ILE A 79 -3.18 13.53 14.81
N LYS A 80 -3.91 13.77 13.72
CA LYS A 80 -4.98 14.79 13.66
C LYS A 80 -6.29 14.37 14.35
N ASN A 81 -6.28 13.27 15.11
CA ASN A 81 -7.45 12.68 15.79
C ASN A 81 -8.64 12.36 14.87
N GLN A 82 -8.41 12.22 13.56
CA GLN A 82 -9.46 11.81 12.63
C GLN A 82 -9.61 10.29 12.61
N LEU A 83 -8.55 9.55 12.95
CA LEU A 83 -8.55 8.09 13.00
C LEU A 83 -8.01 7.60 14.35
N PRO A 84 -8.54 6.51 14.90
CA PRO A 84 -7.96 5.88 16.08
C PRO A 84 -6.58 5.30 15.76
N LEU A 85 -5.54 5.76 16.47
CA LEU A 85 -4.14 5.35 16.28
C LEU A 85 -3.97 3.83 16.36
N PHE A 86 -4.73 3.16 17.23
CA PHE A 86 -4.72 1.70 17.37
C PHE A 86 -5.08 0.96 16.08
N VAL A 87 -6.09 1.45 15.33
CA VAL A 87 -6.51 0.85 14.06
C VAL A 87 -5.42 1.04 13.00
N VAL A 88 -4.82 2.23 12.95
CA VAL A 88 -3.70 2.51 12.03
C VAL A 88 -2.50 1.61 12.33
N MET A 89 -2.15 1.41 13.61
CA MET A 89 -1.07 0.49 14.00
C MET A 89 -1.33 -0.95 13.53
N ILE A 90 -2.58 -1.45 13.65
CA ILE A 90 -2.94 -2.79 13.16
C ILE A 90 -2.77 -2.89 11.65
N ILE A 91 -3.26 -1.89 10.90
CA ILE A 91 -3.14 -1.87 9.43
C ILE A 91 -1.66 -1.88 9.02
N THR A 92 -0.85 -1.00 9.61
CA THR A 92 0.59 -0.90 9.34
C THR A 92 1.34 -2.18 9.68
N ALA A 93 1.11 -2.77 10.85
CA ALA A 93 1.77 -4.01 11.26
C ALA A 93 1.43 -5.16 10.30
N ARG A 94 0.16 -5.26 9.90
CA ARG A 94 -0.29 -6.28 8.93
C ARG A 94 0.35 -6.06 7.55
N ASP A 95 0.47 -4.82 7.09
CA ASP A 95 1.11 -4.52 5.79
C ASP A 95 2.56 -4.93 5.74
N LEU A 96 3.31 -4.60 6.80
CA LEU A 96 4.69 -5.04 6.94
C LEU A 96 4.78 -6.57 6.95
N PHE A 97 3.89 -7.25 7.68
CA PHE A 97 3.87 -8.71 7.73
C PHE A 97 3.61 -9.34 6.36
N VAL A 98 2.60 -8.87 5.64
CA VAL A 98 2.27 -9.40 4.29
C VAL A 98 3.38 -9.08 3.30
N MET A 99 4.01 -7.91 3.39
CA MET A 99 5.09 -7.53 2.49
C MET A 99 6.33 -8.42 2.69
N ILE A 100 6.74 -8.63 3.95
CA ILE A 100 7.86 -9.51 4.30
C ILE A 100 7.53 -10.96 3.91
N GLY A 101 6.31 -11.43 4.24
CA GLY A 101 5.85 -12.77 3.92
C GLY A 101 5.83 -13.03 2.41
N PHE A 102 5.36 -12.07 1.62
CA PHE A 102 5.35 -12.19 0.15
C PHE A 102 6.77 -12.27 -0.42
N GLN A 103 7.67 -11.42 0.06
CA GLN A 103 9.07 -11.44 -0.37
C GLN A 103 9.76 -12.76 0.02
N TYR A 104 9.53 -13.26 1.23
CA TYR A 104 10.05 -14.54 1.69
C TYR A 104 9.58 -15.70 0.82
N MET A 105 8.28 -15.75 0.51
CA MET A 105 7.68 -16.80 -0.30
C MET A 105 8.17 -16.75 -1.75
N ARG A 106 8.31 -15.55 -2.33
CA ARG A 106 8.84 -15.37 -3.69
C ARG A 106 10.29 -15.85 -3.83
N LEU A 107 11.07 -15.83 -2.75
CA LEU A 107 12.45 -16.32 -2.75
C LEU A 107 12.56 -17.85 -2.62
N ARG A 108 11.53 -18.53 -2.08
CA ARG A 108 11.57 -19.98 -1.79
C ARG A 108 10.59 -20.82 -2.60
N TYR A 109 9.52 -20.23 -3.11
CA TYR A 109 8.39 -20.92 -3.73
C TYR A 109 7.89 -20.14 -4.95
N LYS A 110 7.17 -20.82 -5.85
CA LYS A 110 6.60 -20.21 -7.07
C LYS A 110 5.51 -19.21 -6.69
N GLU A 111 5.41 -18.12 -7.46
CA GLU A 111 4.64 -16.90 -7.13
C GLU A 111 3.27 -17.16 -6.48
N ILE A 112 3.08 -16.63 -5.26
CA ILE A 112 1.77 -16.64 -4.59
C ILE A 112 0.85 -15.66 -5.31
N SER A 113 -0.30 -16.14 -5.78
CA SER A 113 -1.32 -15.30 -6.37
C SER A 113 -1.97 -14.38 -5.32
N VAL A 114 -1.90 -13.07 -5.56
CA VAL A 114 -2.49 -12.05 -4.70
C VAL A 114 -4.02 -12.25 -4.64
N THR A 115 -4.58 -12.31 -3.43
CA THR A 115 -6.04 -12.44 -3.25
C THR A 115 -6.76 -11.16 -3.69
N TYR A 116 -7.79 -11.29 -4.52
CA TYR A 116 -8.61 -10.17 -5.01
C TYR A 116 -9.22 -9.33 -3.87
N LEU A 117 -9.57 -9.96 -2.75
CA LEU A 117 -10.09 -9.30 -1.54
C LEU A 117 -9.11 -8.30 -0.94
N GLY A 118 -7.80 -8.57 -1.00
CA GLY A 118 -6.79 -7.64 -0.50
C GLY A 118 -6.69 -6.39 -1.36
N LYS A 119 -6.83 -6.53 -2.69
CA LYS A 119 -6.81 -5.42 -3.64
C LYS A 119 -8.02 -4.51 -3.47
N THR A 120 -9.21 -5.08 -3.29
CA THR A 120 -10.43 -4.29 -3.09
C THR A 120 -10.38 -3.56 -1.74
N ALA A 121 -9.92 -4.22 -0.68
CA ALA A 121 -9.77 -3.58 0.62
C ALA A 121 -8.78 -2.40 0.59
N THR A 122 -7.64 -2.53 -0.12
CA THR A 122 -6.72 -1.39 -0.32
C THR A 122 -7.33 -0.26 -1.14
N ALA A 123 -8.10 -0.57 -2.17
CA ALA A 123 -8.74 0.46 -3.00
C ALA A 123 -9.75 1.27 -2.17
N ILE A 124 -10.54 0.59 -1.34
CA ILE A 124 -11.49 1.24 -0.42
C ILE A 124 -10.74 2.12 0.59
N LEU A 125 -9.62 1.64 1.14
CA LEU A 125 -8.77 2.43 2.05
C LEU A 125 -8.20 3.68 1.35
N MET A 126 -7.70 3.56 0.12
CA MET A 126 -7.21 4.72 -0.63
C MET A 126 -8.30 5.77 -0.84
N VAL A 127 -9.50 5.35 -1.27
CA VAL A 127 -10.65 6.26 -1.42
C VAL A 127 -11.03 6.90 -0.08
N SER A 128 -11.00 6.13 1.01
CA SER A 128 -11.28 6.66 2.34
C SER A 128 -10.31 7.77 2.75
N ILE A 129 -9.00 7.61 2.47
CA ILE A 129 -7.96 8.60 2.77
C ILE A 129 -8.20 9.89 1.98
N ILE A 130 -8.50 9.77 0.69
CA ILE A 130 -8.81 10.93 -0.17
C ILE A 130 -9.99 11.71 0.41
N LEU A 131 -11.08 11.02 0.78
CA LEU A 131 -12.27 11.66 1.34
C LEU A 131 -12.01 12.30 2.70
N LEU A 132 -11.21 11.67 3.56
CA LEU A 132 -10.82 12.22 4.86
C LEU A 132 -9.98 13.49 4.71
N ILE A 133 -9.01 13.49 3.78
CA ILE A 133 -8.22 14.70 3.46
C ILE A 133 -9.13 15.80 2.87
N ALA A 134 -10.12 15.43 2.06
CA ALA A 134 -11.12 16.37 1.53
C ALA A 134 -12.10 16.89 2.59
N GLY A 135 -12.06 16.39 3.83
CA GLY A 135 -12.96 16.79 4.91
C GLY A 135 -14.37 16.20 4.81
N VAL A 136 -14.54 15.12 4.03
CA VAL A 136 -15.84 14.46 3.84
C VAL A 136 -16.02 13.35 4.88
N SER A 137 -17.00 13.51 5.77
CA SER A 137 -17.27 12.56 6.87
C SER A 137 -17.58 11.13 6.41
N PHE A 138 -18.07 10.96 5.18
CA PHE A 138 -18.27 9.63 4.57
C PHE A 138 -16.96 8.81 4.48
N GLY A 139 -15.80 9.48 4.47
CA GLY A 139 -14.49 8.83 4.50
C GLY A 139 -14.29 7.92 5.72
N LEU A 140 -14.87 8.25 6.89
CA LEU A 140 -14.78 7.41 8.09
C LEU A 140 -15.49 6.07 7.92
N TRP A 141 -16.69 6.08 7.35
CA TRP A 141 -17.47 4.87 7.09
C TRP A 141 -16.73 3.93 6.12
N LEU A 142 -16.19 4.51 5.04
CA LEU A 142 -15.36 3.77 4.09
C LEU A 142 -14.07 3.25 4.73
N PHE A 143 -13.46 4.01 5.63
CA PHE A 143 -12.26 3.57 6.35
C PHE A 143 -12.56 2.33 7.20
N TYR A 144 -13.63 2.33 8.00
CA TYR A 144 -14.01 1.16 8.81
C TYR A 144 -14.42 -0.04 7.94
N LEU A 145 -15.16 0.19 6.86
CA LEU A 145 -15.48 -0.86 5.87
C LEU A 145 -14.21 -1.46 5.27
N GLY A 146 -13.29 -0.60 4.83
CA GLY A 146 -12.00 -0.98 4.27
C GLY A 146 -11.18 -1.78 5.28
N PHE A 147 -11.13 -1.32 6.53
CA PHE A 147 -10.45 -2.01 7.64
C PHE A 147 -11.01 -3.41 7.90
N LEU A 148 -12.34 -3.58 7.94
CA LEU A 148 -12.96 -4.89 8.11
C LEU A 148 -12.61 -5.86 6.97
N LEU A 149 -12.73 -5.39 5.72
CA LEU A 149 -12.31 -6.17 4.56
C LEU A 149 -10.80 -6.48 4.59
N TYR A 150 -10.00 -5.56 5.15
CA TYR A 150 -8.57 -5.73 5.36
C TYR A 150 -8.24 -6.90 6.28
N LEU A 151 -8.96 -6.99 7.40
CA LEU A 151 -8.82 -8.07 8.37
C LEU A 151 -9.26 -9.42 7.80
N ILE A 152 -10.37 -9.45 7.06
CA ILE A 152 -10.83 -10.67 6.38
C ILE A 152 -9.77 -11.15 5.37
N SER A 153 -9.27 -10.22 4.54
CA SER A 153 -8.20 -10.55 3.58
C SER A 153 -6.92 -11.00 4.26
N PHE A 154 -6.60 -10.52 5.46
CA PHE A 154 -5.45 -11.00 6.21
C PHE A 154 -5.62 -12.47 6.62
N GLY A 155 -6.78 -12.85 7.13
CA GLY A 155 -7.08 -14.25 7.47
C GLY A 155 -6.91 -15.18 6.27
N ASP A 156 -7.42 -14.79 5.10
CA ASP A 156 -7.25 -15.58 3.87
C ASP A 156 -5.80 -15.68 3.42
N TYR A 157 -5.01 -14.61 3.60
CA TYR A 157 -3.58 -14.63 3.27
C TYR A 157 -2.81 -15.59 4.17
N VAL A 158 -3.05 -15.55 5.49
CA VAL A 158 -2.41 -16.46 6.46
C VAL A 158 -2.77 -17.91 6.16
N ARG A 159 -4.04 -18.21 5.85
CA ARG A 159 -4.47 -19.58 5.46
C ARG A 159 -3.75 -20.08 4.22
N LYS A 160 -3.65 -19.24 3.17
CA LYS A 160 -2.92 -19.60 1.94
C LYS A 160 -1.43 -19.82 2.21
N ALA A 161 -0.80 -18.94 2.98
CA ALA A 161 0.60 -19.07 3.36
C ALA A 161 0.87 -20.38 4.13
N PHE A 162 0.01 -20.71 5.09
CA PHE A 162 0.11 -21.96 5.85
C PHE A 162 -0.10 -23.20 4.98
N PHE A 163 -1.06 -23.16 4.06
CA PHE A 163 -1.31 -24.25 3.11
C PHE A 163 -0.10 -24.52 2.21
N ILE A 164 0.52 -23.47 1.66
CA ILE A 164 1.71 -23.57 0.81
C ILE A 164 2.90 -24.14 1.59
N LEU A 165 3.15 -23.62 2.80
CA LEU A 165 4.19 -24.16 3.68
C LEU A 165 3.96 -25.65 4.00
N LYS A 166 2.70 -26.07 4.17
CA LYS A 166 2.36 -27.46 4.45
C LYS A 166 2.50 -28.37 3.21
N CYS A 167 2.22 -27.87 2.02
CA CYS A 167 2.31 -28.63 0.76
C CYS A 167 3.75 -28.74 0.23
N GLU A 168 4.56 -27.68 0.31
CA GLU A 168 5.93 -27.68 -0.21
C GLU A 168 6.99 -27.95 0.88
N GLY A 169 6.72 -27.61 2.13
CA GLY A 169 7.58 -27.91 3.28
C GLY A 169 7.31 -29.28 3.88
N GLY A 170 7.12 -30.30 3.04
CA GLY A 170 6.69 -31.66 3.39
C GLY A 170 7.02 -32.05 4.83
N MET A 171 6.00 -32.49 5.57
CA MET A 171 6.13 -33.10 6.89
C MET A 171 7.29 -34.09 6.90
N ILE A 172 8.42 -33.66 7.47
CA ILE A 172 9.32 -34.56 8.18
C ILE A 172 8.65 -34.74 9.54
N PHE A 173 7.70 -35.67 9.60
CA PHE A 173 7.38 -36.37 10.84
C PHE A 173 8.29 -37.59 10.93
#